data_AF-A0AA37TCY0-F1
#
_entry.id   AF-A0AA37TCY0-F1
#
_cell.length_a   1.000
_cell.length_b   1.000
_cell.length_c   1.000
_cell.angle_alpha   90.00
_cell.angle_beta   90.00
_cell.angle_gamma   90.00
#
_symmetry.space_group_name_H-M   'P 1'
#
loop_
_entity.id
_entity.type
_entity.pdbx_description
1 polymer ?
#
loop_
_entity_poly.entity_id
_entity_poly.type
_entity_poly.pdbx_seq_one_letter_code
_entity_poly.pdbx_strand_id
1 'polypeptide(L)'
;MPDDNVIRPAFGVPRTAAPASGPEPAQEHLQDSLDASLQNALRILGAGAGHRVGLIRDPSAAEGDVVRVVVGPEDAPVVETVALLPATADAEAEAERIGFAILRALEVVEGAP
;
A
#
# COMPACT_ATOMS: atom_id res chain seq x y z
N MET A 1 21.30 -37.56 -10.13
CA MET A 1 20.80 -36.44 -9.32
C MET A 1 19.40 -36.16 -9.80
N PRO A 2 18.34 -36.25 -8.97
CA PRO A 2 17.02 -35.85 -9.40
C PRO A 2 16.87 -34.34 -9.18
N ASP A 3 16.57 -33.61 -10.25
CA ASP A 3 16.27 -32.18 -10.24
C ASP A 3 14.99 -31.90 -9.44
N ASP A 4 15.16 -31.56 -8.16
CA ASP A 4 14.09 -31.09 -7.28
C ASP A 4 13.97 -29.56 -7.39
N ASN A 5 13.58 -29.10 -8.58
CA ASN A 5 13.38 -27.68 -8.88
C ASN A 5 11.89 -27.37 -9.15
N VAL A 6 11.02 -28.02 -8.38
CA VAL A 6 9.56 -27.81 -8.43
C VAL A 6 9.15 -27.03 -7.19
N ILE A 7 8.86 -25.74 -7.36
CA ILE A 7 8.20 -24.96 -6.31
C ILE A 7 6.77 -25.49 -6.18
N ARG A 8 6.45 -26.11 -5.03
CA ARG A 8 5.09 -26.53 -4.69
C ARG A 8 4.49 -25.52 -3.70
N PRO A 9 3.58 -24.65 -4.13
CA PRO A 9 2.91 -23.74 -3.20
C PRO A 9 2.06 -24.56 -2.22
N ALA A 10 2.30 -24.36 -0.93
CA ALA A 10 1.52 -25.01 0.12
C ALA A 10 0.22 -24.22 0.37
N PHE A 11 -0.78 -24.40 -0.50
CA PHE A 11 -2.11 -23.85 -0.26
C PHE A 11 -2.79 -24.60 0.91
N GLY A 12 -3.21 -23.86 1.94
CA GLY A 12 -4.03 -24.39 3.04
C GLY A 12 -3.29 -25.14 4.15
N VAL A 13 -1.95 -25.19 4.15
CA VAL A 13 -1.19 -25.73 5.28
C VAL A 13 -1.00 -24.62 6.32
N PRO A 14 -1.41 -24.81 7.58
CA PRO A 14 -1.11 -23.87 8.65
C PRO A 14 0.41 -23.73 8.78
N ARG A 15 0.94 -22.52 8.65
CA ARG A 15 2.37 -22.27 8.90
C ARG A 15 2.69 -22.70 10.33
N THR A 16 3.54 -23.72 10.50
CA THR A 16 4.18 -23.98 11.79
C THR A 16 5.07 -22.78 12.11
N ALA A 17 4.72 -22.06 13.18
CA ALA A 17 5.52 -20.95 13.66
C ALA A 17 6.94 -21.43 13.98
N ALA A 18 7.94 -20.78 13.37
CA ALA A 18 9.34 -20.94 13.75
C ALA A 18 9.53 -20.46 15.20
N PRO A 19 10.47 -21.02 15.98
CA PRO A 19 10.66 -20.62 17.37
C PRO A 19 11.10 -19.16 17.45
N ALA A 20 10.44 -18.43 18.35
CA ALA A 20 10.60 -17.00 18.60
C ALA A 20 12.06 -16.63 18.85
N SER A 21 12.59 -15.74 18.01
CA SER A 21 13.82 -15.00 18.30
C SER A 21 13.44 -13.61 18.81
N GLY A 22 13.44 -13.45 20.14
CA GLY A 22 13.51 -12.17 20.85
C GLY A 22 12.27 -11.27 20.81
N PRO A 23 12.10 -10.36 21.79
CA PRO A 23 11.05 -9.36 21.74
C PRO A 23 11.49 -8.25 20.77
N GLU A 24 10.88 -8.18 19.58
CA GLU A 24 10.95 -6.99 18.72
C GLU A 24 9.72 -6.10 18.99
N PRO A 25 9.82 -5.06 19.84
CA PRO A 25 8.76 -4.05 19.94
C PRO A 25 8.90 -2.93 18.89
N ALA A 26 9.71 -3.09 17.83
CA ALA A 26 10.08 -2.00 16.93
C ALA A 26 9.28 -1.95 15.61
N GLN A 27 8.86 -3.09 15.05
CA GLN A 27 8.29 -3.12 13.69
C GLN A 27 6.88 -2.52 13.59
N GLU A 28 5.97 -2.84 14.52
CA GLU A 28 4.63 -2.23 14.54
C GLU A 28 4.70 -0.72 14.80
N HIS A 29 5.54 -0.29 15.76
CA HIS A 29 5.68 1.14 16.07
C HIS A 29 6.38 1.94 14.97
N LEU A 30 7.36 1.36 14.26
CA LEU A 30 8.00 2.00 13.11
C LEU A 30 7.01 2.16 11.96
N GLN A 31 6.20 1.15 11.67
CA GLN A 31 5.16 1.21 10.65
C GLN A 31 4.10 2.27 11.02
N ASP A 32 3.63 2.30 12.26
CA ASP A 32 2.69 3.32 12.76
C ASP A 32 3.27 4.75 12.71
N SER A 33 4.56 4.90 13.02
CA SER A 33 5.26 6.20 13.00
C SER A 33 5.52 6.69 11.57
N LEU A 34 5.87 5.76 10.67
CA LEU A 34 5.99 6.01 9.24
C LEU A 34 4.62 6.36 8.67
N ASP A 35 3.58 5.59 8.94
CA ASP A 35 2.21 5.90 8.53
C ASP A 35 1.80 7.29 9.05
N ALA A 36 1.99 7.62 10.33
CA ALA A 36 1.67 8.95 10.86
C ALA A 36 2.46 10.11 10.20
N SER A 37 3.74 9.91 9.88
CA SER A 37 4.54 10.92 9.17
C SER A 37 4.14 11.03 7.69
N LEU A 38 3.80 9.91 7.06
CA LEU A 38 3.36 9.83 5.67
C LEU A 38 1.94 10.37 5.49
N GLN A 39 1.09 10.33 6.52
CA GLN A 39 -0.22 10.98 6.55
C GLN A 39 -0.11 12.50 6.42
N ASN A 40 0.94 13.11 6.98
CA ASN A 40 1.23 14.54 6.76
C ASN A 40 1.78 14.83 5.35
N ALA A 41 2.31 13.82 4.67
CA ALA A 41 2.74 13.89 3.26
C ALA A 41 1.66 13.42 2.27
N LEU A 42 0.45 13.10 2.75
CA LEU A 42 -0.65 12.61 1.93
C LEU A 42 -1.26 13.75 1.11
N ARG A 43 -1.10 13.69 -0.21
CA ARG A 43 -1.85 14.52 -1.15
C ARG A 43 -3.14 13.80 -1.52
N ILE A 44 -4.27 14.27 -0.99
CA ILE A 44 -5.59 13.73 -1.34
C ILE A 44 -5.96 14.14 -2.77
N LEU A 45 -6.38 13.15 -3.57
CA LEU A 45 -6.89 13.37 -4.92
C LEU A 45 -8.41 13.49 -4.95
N GLY A 46 -9.11 12.77 -4.07
CA GLY A 46 -10.57 12.80 -3.96
C GLY A 46 -11.11 11.66 -3.09
N ALA A 47 -12.43 11.49 -3.09
CA ALA A 47 -13.13 10.40 -2.42
C ALA A 47 -14.34 9.92 -3.23
N GLY A 48 -14.80 8.69 -2.98
CA GLY A 48 -16.00 8.08 -3.56
C GLY A 48 -16.29 6.71 -2.94
N ALA A 49 -17.56 6.29 -2.89
CA ALA A 49 -17.98 5.04 -2.27
C ALA A 49 -17.45 4.83 -0.84
N GLY A 50 -17.37 5.92 -0.05
CA GLY A 50 -16.86 5.92 1.33
C GLY A 50 -15.34 5.75 1.48
N HIS A 51 -14.58 5.85 0.39
CA HIS A 51 -13.12 5.72 0.40
C HIS A 51 -12.45 6.97 -0.18
N ARG A 52 -11.39 7.44 0.47
CA ARG A 52 -10.49 8.47 -0.08
C ARG A 52 -9.33 7.84 -0.84
N VAL A 53 -8.88 8.55 -1.86
CA VAL A 53 -7.71 8.18 -2.67
C VAL A 53 -6.70 9.31 -2.59
N GLY A 54 -5.43 8.96 -2.40
CA GLY A 54 -4.36 9.95 -2.31
C GLY A 54 -3.00 9.39 -2.71
N LEU A 55 -2.01 10.26 -2.67
CA LEU A 55 -0.62 9.98 -3.00
C LEU A 55 0.29 10.30 -1.82
N ILE A 56 1.29 9.46 -1.62
CA ILE A 56 2.32 9.65 -0.60
C ILE A 56 3.68 9.52 -1.28
N ARG A 57 4.56 10.52 -1.12
CA ARG A 57 5.97 10.34 -1.45
C ARG A 57 6.71 9.81 -0.23
N ASP A 58 7.37 8.67 -0.39
CA ASP A 58 8.16 8.05 0.67
C ASP A 58 9.62 7.89 0.19
N PRO A 59 10.51 8.84 0.51
CA PRO A 59 11.93 8.75 0.18
C PRO A 59 12.69 7.71 1.03
N SER A 60 12.04 7.17 2.07
CA SER A 60 12.62 6.28 3.07
C SER A 60 12.15 4.83 2.98
N ALA A 61 11.35 4.51 1.96
CA ALA A 61 10.87 3.15 1.76
C ALA A 61 12.04 2.18 1.55
N ALA A 62 11.85 0.90 1.89
CA ALA A 62 12.87 -0.13 1.74
C ALA A 62 13.31 -0.30 0.28
N GLU A 63 12.43 0.03 -0.66
CA GLU A 63 12.62 0.03 -2.10
C GLU A 63 13.36 1.27 -2.63
N GLY A 64 13.62 2.28 -1.77
CA GLY A 64 14.16 3.59 -2.12
C GLY A 64 13.08 4.67 -2.24
N ASP A 65 13.37 5.79 -2.92
CA ASP A 65 12.39 6.86 -3.12
C ASP A 65 11.26 6.40 -4.03
N VAL A 66 10.04 6.42 -3.48
CA VAL A 66 8.84 5.93 -4.15
C VAL A 66 7.67 6.91 -4.02
N VAL A 67 6.76 6.86 -4.98
CA VAL A 67 5.43 7.44 -4.91
C VAL A 67 4.43 6.31 -4.72
N ARG A 68 3.68 6.35 -3.63
CA ARG A 68 2.62 5.40 -3.29
C ARG A 68 1.28 5.99 -3.65
N VAL A 69 0.44 5.21 -4.31
CA VAL A 69 -1.00 5.46 -4.42
C VAL A 69 -1.67 4.73 -3.27
N VAL A 70 -2.47 5.44 -2.49
CA VAL A 70 -3.11 4.89 -1.30
C VAL A 70 -4.62 5.07 -1.33
N VAL A 71 -5.33 4.14 -0.70
CA VAL A 71 -6.79 4.17 -0.53
C VAL A 71 -7.12 3.89 0.94
N GLY A 72 -8.08 4.59 1.51
CA GLY A 72 -8.54 4.34 2.88
C GLY A 72 -9.96 4.80 3.11
N PRO A 73 -10.61 4.38 4.21
CA PRO A 73 -11.97 4.85 4.54
C PRO A 73 -11.96 6.36 4.75
N GLU A 74 -12.92 7.08 4.19
CA GLU A 74 -12.95 8.56 4.22
C GLU A 74 -12.83 9.14 5.63
N ASP A 75 -13.51 8.53 6.60
CA ASP A 75 -13.61 8.97 8.00
C ASP A 75 -12.55 8.40 8.95
N ALA A 76 -11.63 7.56 8.46
CA ALA A 76 -10.61 6.92 9.30
C ALA A 76 -9.20 7.23 8.78
N PRO A 77 -8.21 7.52 9.65
CA PRO A 77 -6.88 7.88 9.19
C PRO A 77 -6.18 6.73 8.46
N VAL A 78 -6.54 5.47 8.69
CA VAL A 78 -5.90 4.32 8.02
C VAL A 78 -5.97 4.40 6.49
N VAL A 79 -4.86 4.08 5.82
CA VAL A 79 -4.76 3.97 4.36
C VAL A 79 -3.94 2.72 4.01
N GLU A 80 -4.23 2.13 2.86
CA GLU A 80 -3.52 0.99 2.28
C GLU A 80 -2.84 1.41 0.98
N THR A 81 -1.62 0.93 0.75
CA THR A 81 -0.91 1.15 -0.52
C THR A 81 -1.44 0.21 -1.59
N VAL A 82 -2.00 0.77 -2.67
CA VAL A 82 -2.59 0.02 -3.79
C VAL A 82 -1.73 0.05 -5.05
N ALA A 83 -0.80 1.00 -5.15
CA ALA A 83 0.26 1.01 -6.15
C ALA A 83 1.53 1.67 -5.60
N LEU A 84 2.68 1.22 -6.07
CA LEU A 84 3.99 1.72 -5.66
C LEU A 84 4.84 1.94 -6.91
N LEU A 85 5.30 3.19 -7.10
CA LEU A 85 6.05 3.62 -8.26
C LEU A 85 7.42 4.12 -7.81
N PRO A 86 8.54 3.68 -8.41
CA PRO A 86 9.83 4.31 -8.18
C PRO A 86 9.78 5.80 -8.56
N ALA A 87 10.41 6.68 -7.78
CA ALA A 87 10.39 8.13 -7.98
C ALA A 87 11.23 8.58 -9.20
N THR A 88 10.79 8.21 -10.40
CA THR A 88 11.29 8.72 -11.67
C THR A 88 10.63 10.07 -12.01
N ALA A 89 11.13 10.75 -13.06
CA ALA A 89 10.60 12.06 -13.46
C ALA A 89 9.10 12.05 -13.78
N ASP A 90 8.57 10.93 -14.27
CA ASP A 90 7.15 10.80 -14.67
C ASP A 90 6.28 10.10 -13.62
N ALA A 91 6.89 9.61 -12.53
CA ALA A 91 6.21 8.78 -11.54
C ALA A 91 5.02 9.48 -10.87
N GLU A 92 5.14 10.77 -10.60
CA GLU A 92 4.06 11.54 -9.97
C GLU A 92 2.86 11.69 -10.92
N ALA A 93 3.10 12.01 -12.19
CA ALA A 93 2.03 12.12 -13.19
C ALA A 93 1.37 10.75 -13.45
N GLU A 94 2.14 9.66 -13.39
CA GLU A 94 1.60 8.31 -13.50
C GLU A 94 0.77 7.92 -12.27
N ALA A 95 1.26 8.22 -11.07
CA ALA A 95 0.53 7.99 -9.83
C ALA A 95 -0.79 8.77 -9.78
N GLU A 96 -0.81 10.02 -10.27
CA GLU A 96 -2.04 10.80 -10.44
C GLU A 96 -3.04 10.12 -11.38
N ARG A 97 -2.58 9.65 -12.56
CA ARG A 97 -3.46 8.93 -13.50
C ARG A 97 -4.06 7.67 -12.87
N ILE A 98 -3.25 6.91 -12.13
CA ILE A 98 -3.73 5.72 -11.39
C ILE A 98 -4.76 6.13 -10.33
N GLY A 99 -4.47 7.17 -9.54
CA GLY A 99 -5.39 7.68 -8.52
C GLY A 99 -6.73 8.13 -9.10
N PHE A 100 -6.73 8.86 -10.22
CA PHE A 100 -7.96 9.24 -10.91
C PHE A 100 -8.71 8.04 -11.50
N ALA A 101 -8.00 7.03 -12.02
CA ALA A 101 -8.65 5.81 -12.48
C ALA A 101 -9.37 5.07 -11.34
N ILE A 102 -8.78 5.04 -10.14
CA ILE A 102 -9.40 4.47 -8.94
C ILE A 102 -10.63 5.28 -8.54
N LEU A 103 -10.54 6.61 -8.49
CA LEU A 103 -11.68 7.48 -8.19
C LEU A 103 -12.84 7.24 -9.16
N ARG A 104 -12.55 7.16 -10.46
CA ARG A 104 -13.56 6.82 -11.47
C ARG A 104 -14.18 5.45 -11.25
N ALA A 105 -13.41 4.46 -10.77
CA ALA A 105 -13.94 3.16 -10.44
C ALA A 105 -14.85 3.21 -9.19
N LEU A 106 -14.48 3.98 -8.16
CA LEU A 106 -15.29 4.17 -6.95
C LEU A 106 -16.62 4.86 -7.27
N GLU A 107 -16.63 5.86 -8.12
CA GLU A 107 -17.86 6.52 -8.60
C GLU A 107 -18.78 5.55 -9.35
N VAL A 108 -18.22 4.63 -10.15
CA VAL A 108 -19.00 3.58 -10.83
C VAL A 108 -19.63 2.62 -9.81
N VAL A 109 -18.91 2.26 -8.75
CA VAL A 109 -19.43 1.39 -7.68
C VAL A 109 -20.52 2.08 -6.88
N GLU A 110 -20.36 3.36 -6.57
CA GLU A 110 -21.35 4.16 -5.84
C GLU A 110 -22.65 4.36 -6.63
N GLY A 111 -22.53 4.52 -7.96
CA GLY A 111 -23.68 4.65 -8.87
C GLY A 111 -24.21 3.34 -9.45
N ALA A 112 -23.62 2.19 -9.11
CA ALA A 112 -24.12 0.89 -9.54
C ALA A 112 -25.39 0.52 -8.74
N PRO A 113 -26.49 0.13 -9.42
CA PRO A 113 -27.75 -0.21 -8.76
C PRO A 113 -27.71 -1.50 -7.93
#